data_AF-A0A7W0VK84-F1
#
_entry.id   AF-A0A7W0VK84-F1
#
_cell.length_a   1.000
_cell.length_b   1.000
_cell.length_c   1.000
_cell.angle_alpha   90.00
_cell.angle_beta   90.00
_cell.angle_gamma   90.00
#
_symmetry.space_group_name_H-M   'P 1'
#
loop_
_entity.id
_entity.type
_entity.pdbx_description
1 polymer ?
#
loop_
_entity_poly.entity_id
_entity_poly.type
_entity_poly.pdbx_seq_one_letter_code
_entity_poly.pdbx_strand_id
1 'polypeptide(L)'
;MSTEAKTLAGTDGVTKAVQLPAHFPAWSGKLAELYFSGTTSMFVLHGNTFDMVRASPDRWIGIADFLAEQLFGRWDLVIHYDLARGLRCAAGSNGKRLQEMVETANKWLGDLRALPRDPTKGLAAIDLLIQKNVMADPEKRLRTAVLIDHAGYVAPSGDRLDLAEQTHLVTLLNWASSPYVKRLNMAFVLIDPRLSSVAERISGNPHVATIEVPLPDAAERAAFLEAQVKTSGKEITTFSDYSIAELGKLTAGIGLTDLEVLLRSTIESGRRLDRNYFKELKKRLIERQAQGMLEFVEPKWGLDTVVGHEAAKKRLLDDAELIRRGELETVPMGYLFCGPVGTGKSFLATCLAGSIGIPAVVLKNFRSKYVGESEGNLERVLGVLRSMGPVVVIVDEADAMLGDRDQGGDSGVGARIFGMIASQMGDTAYRGKILWMLLTARPDNLPVDLKRQGRAEVHIPLFYPTEQAELKTMLLVLAKKSG
;
A
#
# COMPACT_ATOMS: atom_id res chain seq x y z
N MET A 1 29.88 24.57 -3.96
CA MET A 1 29.06 25.70 -4.41
C MET A 1 27.60 25.38 -4.10
N SER A 2 27.01 26.19 -3.22
CA SER A 2 25.60 26.31 -2.77
C SER A 2 24.72 25.04 -2.68
N THR A 3 24.71 24.42 -1.49
CA THR A 3 23.83 23.31 -1.08
C THR A 3 22.57 23.83 -0.36
N GLU A 4 21.81 24.75 -0.98
CA GLU A 4 20.83 25.60 -0.25
C GLU A 4 19.36 25.13 -0.24
N ALA A 5 19.01 23.99 -0.84
CA ALA A 5 17.62 23.49 -0.83
C ALA A 5 17.54 22.06 -0.30
N LYS A 6 17.56 21.85 1.03
CA LYS A 6 17.56 20.49 1.61
C LYS A 6 16.56 20.22 2.75
N THR A 7 15.78 21.18 3.22
CA THR A 7 15.12 21.00 4.54
C THR A 7 13.91 21.89 4.74
N LEU A 8 12.93 21.38 5.48
CA LEU A 8 11.97 22.21 6.20
C LEU A 8 12.66 22.85 7.40
N ALA A 9 13.18 24.05 7.19
CA ALA A 9 13.40 24.99 8.29
C ALA A 9 13.78 26.34 7.70
N GLY A 10 12.78 27.22 7.59
CA GLY A 10 13.03 28.63 7.75
C GLY A 10 13.64 28.88 9.14
N THR A 11 14.48 29.90 9.24
CA THR A 11 15.19 30.28 10.46
C THR A 11 14.25 30.69 11.61
N ASP A 12 12.99 31.00 11.29
CA ASP A 12 12.14 31.81 12.18
C ASP A 12 10.86 31.09 12.65
N GLY A 13 10.72 29.78 12.39
CA GLY A 13 9.60 28.95 12.90
C GLY A 13 8.18 29.34 12.43
N VAL A 14 8.02 30.43 11.68
CA VAL A 14 6.70 31.00 11.36
C VAL A 14 6.55 31.40 9.88
N THR A 15 7.58 31.33 9.02
CA THR A 15 7.43 31.85 7.64
C THR A 15 8.02 31.02 6.51
N LYS A 16 7.13 30.83 5.52
CA LYS A 16 7.26 30.35 4.13
C LYS A 16 7.54 28.86 3.94
N ALA A 17 6.58 28.23 3.25
CA ALA A 17 6.75 26.97 2.55
C ALA A 17 8.06 26.99 1.75
N VAL A 18 9.10 26.39 2.33
CA VAL A 18 10.31 26.09 1.57
C VAL A 18 9.84 25.14 0.48
N GLN A 19 9.99 25.52 -0.79
CA GLN A 19 9.82 24.58 -1.89
C GLN A 19 10.73 23.40 -1.61
N LEU A 20 10.14 22.28 -1.22
CA LEU A 20 10.89 21.04 -1.04
C LEU A 20 11.56 20.70 -2.37
N PRO A 21 12.74 20.06 -2.33
CA PRO A 21 13.40 19.62 -3.55
C PRO A 21 12.45 18.78 -4.40
N ALA A 22 12.50 18.97 -5.73
CA ALA A 22 11.59 18.29 -6.65
C ALA A 22 11.67 16.75 -6.59
N HIS A 23 12.78 16.20 -6.09
CA HIS A 23 12.95 14.76 -5.91
C HIS A 23 12.34 14.22 -4.60
N PHE A 24 11.79 15.07 -3.74
CA PHE A 24 11.13 14.61 -2.52
C PHE A 24 9.78 13.99 -2.86
N PRO A 25 9.37 12.91 -2.16
CA PRO A 25 8.07 12.31 -2.36
C PRO A 25 6.94 13.30 -2.08
N ALA A 26 5.88 13.29 -2.89
CA ALA A 26 4.74 14.21 -2.76
C ALA A 26 4.08 14.15 -1.36
N TRP A 27 3.99 12.96 -0.75
CA TRP A 27 3.45 12.78 0.60
C TRP A 27 4.22 13.58 1.66
N SER A 28 5.53 13.78 1.48
CA SER A 28 6.36 14.55 2.41
C SER A 28 6.10 16.05 2.29
N GLY A 29 5.76 16.52 1.09
CA GLY A 29 5.26 17.88 0.86
C GLY A 29 3.94 18.15 1.54
N LYS A 30 3.00 17.20 1.48
CA LYS A 30 1.73 17.29 2.22
C LYS A 30 1.95 17.36 3.73
N LEU A 31 2.83 16.52 4.28
CA LEU A 31 3.18 16.55 5.71
C LEU A 31 3.74 17.93 6.09
N ALA A 32 4.70 18.42 5.31
CA ALA A 32 5.31 19.72 5.51
C ALA A 32 4.28 20.84 5.52
N GLU A 33 3.43 20.89 4.50
CA GLU A 33 2.41 21.91 4.34
C GLU A 33 1.45 21.94 5.54
N LEU A 34 0.93 20.78 5.94
CA LEU A 34 0.01 20.65 7.07
C LEU A 34 0.62 21.03 8.42
N TYR A 35 1.93 20.82 8.57
CA TYR A 35 2.67 21.26 9.75
C TYR A 35 2.83 22.79 9.75
N PHE A 36 3.32 23.38 8.66
CA PHE A 36 3.60 24.82 8.58
C PHE A 36 2.35 25.69 8.51
N SER A 37 1.22 25.16 8.03
CA SER A 37 -0.08 25.83 8.14
C SER A 37 -0.58 25.91 9.59
N GLY A 38 0.07 25.22 10.53
CA GLY A 38 -0.37 25.12 11.92
C GLY A 38 -1.63 24.27 12.10
N THR A 39 -2.01 23.49 11.08
CA THR A 39 -3.24 22.68 11.11
C THR A 39 -3.14 21.54 12.11
N THR A 40 -2.00 20.84 12.14
CA THR A 40 -1.75 19.73 13.06
C THR A 40 -0.26 19.57 13.38
N SER A 41 0.03 19.00 14.55
CA SER A 41 1.36 18.54 14.97
C SER A 41 1.47 17.02 15.01
N MET A 42 0.40 16.27 14.74
CA MET A 42 0.39 14.80 14.78
C MET A 42 -0.04 14.20 13.44
N PHE A 43 0.75 13.25 12.96
CA PHE A 43 0.59 12.62 11.66
C PHE A 43 0.59 11.10 11.82
N VAL A 44 -0.26 10.42 11.04
CA VAL A 44 -0.18 8.97 10.84
C VAL A 44 0.25 8.71 9.41
N LEU A 45 1.47 8.21 9.23
CA LEU A 45 1.97 7.71 7.95
C LEU A 45 1.60 6.23 7.81
N HIS A 46 0.94 5.89 6.70
CA HIS A 46 0.53 4.52 6.42
C HIS A 46 0.73 4.09 4.97
N GLY A 47 0.60 2.80 4.66
CA GLY A 47 0.84 2.25 3.33
C GLY A 47 2.25 1.70 3.17
N ASN A 48 3.02 2.20 2.20
CA ASN A 48 4.34 1.69 1.84
C ASN A 48 5.47 2.16 2.80
N THR A 49 5.30 1.95 4.11
CA THR A 49 6.15 2.58 5.14
C THR A 49 7.51 1.93 5.38
N PHE A 50 7.70 0.67 4.97
CA PHE A 50 8.96 -0.09 5.11
C PHE A 50 9.80 -0.10 3.84
N ASP A 51 9.47 0.75 2.87
CA ASP A 51 10.22 0.88 1.63
C ASP A 51 11.22 2.04 1.70
N MET A 52 12.02 2.16 0.65
CA MET A 52 12.95 3.27 0.49
C MET A 52 12.29 4.48 -0.16
N VAL A 53 12.81 5.65 0.16
CA VAL A 53 12.45 6.92 -0.45
C VAL A 53 13.71 7.67 -0.91
N ARG A 54 13.56 8.49 -1.95
CA ARG A 54 14.67 9.22 -2.55
C ARG A 54 15.08 10.41 -1.67
N ALA A 55 16.25 10.33 -1.05
CA ALA A 55 16.82 11.44 -0.29
C ALA A 55 17.64 12.40 -1.16
N SER A 56 18.28 11.88 -2.20
CA SER A 56 19.01 12.67 -3.19
C SER A 56 19.04 11.93 -4.54
N PRO A 57 19.51 12.54 -5.64
CA PRO A 57 19.51 11.91 -6.95
C PRO A 57 20.07 10.48 -6.98
N ASP A 58 21.14 10.20 -6.23
CA ASP A 58 21.80 8.89 -6.16
C ASP A 58 21.62 8.17 -4.81
N ARG A 59 20.81 8.70 -3.87
CA ARG A 59 20.71 8.15 -2.51
C ARG A 59 19.27 7.87 -2.10
N TRP A 60 19.05 6.62 -1.66
CA TRP A 60 17.78 6.08 -1.22
C TRP A 60 17.93 5.58 0.22
N ILE A 61 16.97 5.92 1.08
CA ILE A 61 16.98 5.59 2.51
C ILE A 61 15.58 5.26 2.99
N GLY A 62 15.44 4.61 4.15
CA GLY A 62 14.14 4.33 4.75
C GLY A 62 13.41 5.61 5.19
N ILE A 63 12.09 5.52 5.34
CA ILE A 63 11.25 6.69 5.68
C ILE A 63 11.65 7.35 7.00
N ALA A 64 11.90 6.58 8.06
CA ALA A 64 12.31 7.15 9.35
C ALA A 64 13.62 7.96 9.23
N ASP A 65 14.59 7.47 8.46
CA ASP A 65 15.84 8.19 8.19
C ASP A 65 15.62 9.41 7.29
N PHE A 66 14.72 9.32 6.31
CA PHE A 66 14.33 10.46 5.48
C PHE A 66 13.67 11.56 6.31
N LEU A 67 12.75 11.21 7.22
CA LEU A 67 12.15 12.16 8.14
C LEU A 67 13.22 12.80 9.04
N ALA A 68 14.11 12.01 9.62
CA ALA A 68 15.15 12.51 10.52
C ALA A 68 16.21 13.39 9.82
N GLU A 69 16.64 13.00 8.62
CA GLU A 69 17.74 13.63 7.88
C GLU A 69 17.27 14.78 6.98
N GLN A 70 16.15 14.60 6.27
CA GLN A 70 15.67 15.54 5.26
C GLN A 70 14.60 16.47 5.83
N LEU A 71 13.54 15.90 6.42
CA LEU A 71 12.37 16.68 6.83
C LEU A 71 12.65 17.48 8.11
N PHE A 72 13.12 16.80 9.14
CA PHE A 72 13.48 17.37 10.44
C PHE A 72 14.99 17.61 10.55
N GLY A 73 15.69 17.73 9.43
CA GLY A 73 17.16 17.83 9.34
C GLY A 73 17.81 18.98 10.10
N ARG A 74 17.07 20.07 10.38
CA ARG A 74 17.54 21.25 11.14
C ARG A 74 16.96 21.36 12.56
N TRP A 75 16.17 20.37 12.98
CA TRP A 75 15.55 20.38 14.30
C TRP A 75 16.55 19.92 15.37
N ASP A 76 16.35 20.42 16.58
CA ASP A 76 17.28 20.24 17.71
C ASP A 76 17.28 18.78 18.17
N LEU A 77 16.11 18.14 18.18
CA LEU A 77 15.96 16.72 18.49
C LEU A 77 15.04 16.01 17.48
N VAL A 78 15.43 14.78 17.14
CA VAL A 78 14.53 13.80 16.54
C VAL A 78 14.61 12.55 17.40
N ILE A 79 13.54 12.27 18.13
CA ILE A 79 13.39 11.10 18.98
C ILE A 79 12.66 10.04 18.18
N HIS A 80 13.21 8.85 18.16
CA HIS A 80 12.61 7.69 17.53
C HIS A 80 12.29 6.65 18.61
N TYR A 81 11.06 6.17 18.60
CA TYR A 81 10.59 5.08 19.43
C TYR A 81 10.24 3.86 18.57
N ASP A 82 10.76 2.70 18.97
CA ASP A 82 10.43 1.38 18.42
C ASP A 82 10.36 0.42 19.61
N LEU A 83 9.34 -0.44 19.68
CA LEU A 83 9.14 -1.41 20.76
C LEU A 83 10.38 -2.30 20.99
N ALA A 84 11.11 -2.64 19.92
CA ALA A 84 12.30 -3.48 20.03
C ALA A 84 13.51 -2.75 20.64
N ARG A 85 13.60 -1.43 20.44
CA ARG A 85 14.79 -0.62 20.74
C ARG A 85 14.58 0.44 21.83
N GLY A 86 13.33 0.76 22.19
CA GLY A 86 12.97 1.87 23.06
C GLY A 86 13.21 3.24 22.40
N LEU A 87 13.38 4.26 23.24
CA LEU A 87 13.66 5.62 22.80
C LEU A 87 15.13 5.80 22.38
N ARG A 88 15.35 6.44 21.24
CA ARG A 88 16.67 6.80 20.73
C ARG A 88 16.65 8.09 19.93
N CYS A 89 17.78 8.78 19.82
CA CYS A 89 17.92 9.86 18.85
C CYS A 89 18.10 9.30 17.44
N ALA A 90 17.58 10.00 16.42
CA ALA A 90 17.74 9.63 15.02
C ALA A 90 18.26 10.83 14.21
N ALA A 91 19.39 10.66 13.53
CA ALA A 91 19.99 11.72 12.69
C ALA A 91 20.32 11.24 11.27
N GLY A 92 19.75 10.11 10.84
CA GLY A 92 20.10 9.43 9.59
C GLY A 92 21.59 9.11 9.54
N SER A 93 22.25 9.51 8.46
CA SER A 93 23.70 9.27 8.26
C SER A 93 24.63 10.24 9.00
N ASN A 94 24.10 11.27 9.67
CA ASN A 94 24.93 12.31 10.28
C ASN A 94 25.33 11.94 11.73
N GLY A 95 26.48 11.29 11.87
CA GLY A 95 27.01 10.86 13.17
C GLY A 95 27.33 11.99 14.16
N LYS A 96 27.81 13.15 13.67
CA LYS A 96 28.11 14.31 14.54
C LYS A 96 26.82 14.87 15.15
N ARG A 97 25.80 15.07 14.31
CA ARG A 97 24.48 15.52 14.77
C ARG A 97 23.84 14.52 15.74
N LEU A 98 24.03 13.23 15.51
CA LEU A 98 23.54 12.20 16.44
C LEU A 98 24.15 12.35 17.83
N GLN A 99 25.46 12.62 17.92
CA GLN A 99 26.12 12.86 19.21
C GLN A 99 25.55 14.10 19.92
N GLU A 100 25.42 15.22 19.20
CA GLU A 100 24.84 16.47 19.72
C GLU A 100 23.39 16.27 20.22
N MET A 101 22.59 15.49 19.49
CA MET A 101 21.23 15.13 19.89
C MET A 101 21.22 14.26 21.16
N VAL A 102 22.12 13.28 21.27
CA VAL A 102 22.19 12.41 22.46
C VAL A 102 22.59 13.21 23.70
N GLU A 103 23.55 14.13 23.58
CA GLU A 103 23.92 15.02 24.69
C GLU A 103 22.74 15.91 25.12
N THR A 104 22.03 16.48 24.14
CA THR A 104 20.84 17.31 24.39
C THR A 104 19.72 16.49 25.04
N ALA A 105 19.44 15.30 24.52
CA ALA A 105 18.42 14.41 25.06
C ALA A 105 18.76 13.96 26.49
N ASN A 106 20.02 13.61 26.75
CA ASN A 106 20.46 13.21 28.10
C ASN A 106 20.32 14.34 29.11
N LYS A 107 20.58 15.59 28.72
CA LYS A 107 20.36 16.76 29.57
C LYS A 107 18.88 16.96 29.94
N TRP A 108 17.97 16.64 29.02
CA TRP A 108 16.54 16.88 29.19
C TRP A 108 15.79 15.70 29.81
N LEU A 109 16.16 14.47 29.47
CA LEU A 109 15.42 13.25 29.83
C LEU A 109 16.24 12.25 30.67
N GLY A 110 17.54 12.48 30.85
CA GLY A 110 18.45 11.47 31.39
C GLY A 110 18.86 10.45 30.34
N ASP A 111 19.58 9.41 30.75
CA ASP A 111 20.08 8.39 29.83
C ASP A 111 18.93 7.60 29.18
N LEU A 112 18.69 7.88 27.90
CA LEU A 112 17.64 7.20 27.11
C LEU A 112 17.87 5.68 27.03
N ARG A 113 19.13 5.21 27.11
CA ARG A 113 19.47 3.78 27.02
C ARG A 113 19.06 3.01 28.27
N ALA A 114 18.93 3.71 29.40
CA ALA A 114 18.49 3.15 30.67
C ALA A 114 16.95 3.08 30.77
N LEU A 115 16.22 3.75 29.88
CA LEU A 115 14.76 3.71 29.89
C LEU A 115 14.24 2.34 29.46
N PRO A 116 13.22 1.80 30.15
CA PRO A 116 12.51 0.62 29.69
C PRO A 116 11.95 0.82 28.28
N ARG A 117 11.91 -0.28 27.52
CA ARG A 117 11.48 -0.28 26.12
C ARG A 117 9.97 -0.36 25.95
N ASP A 118 9.21 -0.51 27.04
CA ASP A 118 7.77 -0.60 26.97
C ASP A 118 7.15 0.77 26.59
N PRO A 119 5.97 0.77 25.91
CA PRO A 119 5.39 2.02 25.43
C PRO A 119 4.94 2.94 26.56
N THR A 120 4.55 2.40 27.71
CA THR A 120 4.09 3.21 28.84
C THR A 120 5.23 4.11 29.33
N LYS A 121 6.43 3.56 29.50
CA LYS A 121 7.62 4.33 29.91
C LYS A 121 8.13 5.22 28.79
N GLY A 122 8.10 4.77 27.55
CA GLY A 122 8.47 5.57 26.39
C GLY A 122 7.61 6.83 26.25
N LEU A 123 6.29 6.68 26.29
CA LEU A 123 5.35 7.81 26.20
C LEU A 123 5.45 8.73 27.42
N ALA A 124 5.66 8.19 28.62
CA ALA A 124 5.87 9.02 29.82
C ALA A 124 7.13 9.89 29.72
N ALA A 125 8.22 9.37 29.15
CA ALA A 125 9.44 10.15 28.92
C ALA A 125 9.23 11.26 27.87
N ILE A 126 8.48 10.98 26.80
CA ILE A 126 8.10 12.00 25.82
C ILE A 126 7.19 13.05 26.46
N ASP A 127 6.25 12.67 27.33
CA ASP A 127 5.39 13.61 28.05
C ASP A 127 6.23 14.54 28.95
N LEU A 128 7.21 13.99 29.67
CA LEU A 128 8.15 14.77 30.46
C LEU A 128 8.94 15.76 29.59
N LEU A 129 9.33 15.38 28.37
CA LEU A 129 9.98 16.29 27.43
C LEU A 129 9.07 17.46 27.07
N ILE A 130 7.81 17.17 26.72
CA ILE A 130 6.81 18.17 26.37
C ILE A 130 6.64 19.15 27.55
N GLN A 131 6.43 18.64 28.76
CA GLN A 131 6.24 19.46 29.96
C GLN A 131 7.45 20.38 30.22
N LYS A 132 8.67 19.83 30.17
CA LYS A 132 9.89 20.64 30.31
C LYS A 132 9.99 21.71 29.23
N ASN A 133 9.57 21.41 28.00
CA ASN A 133 9.67 22.31 26.87
C ASN A 133 8.64 23.44 26.95
N VAL A 134 7.45 23.17 27.49
CA VAL A 134 6.44 24.19 27.84
C VAL A 134 7.00 25.16 28.88
N MET A 135 7.67 24.64 29.92
CA MET A 135 8.22 25.43 31.03
C MET A 135 9.51 26.18 30.68
N ALA A 136 10.18 25.81 29.59
CA ALA A 136 11.42 26.46 29.18
C ALA A 136 11.18 27.88 28.64
N ASP A 137 12.16 28.75 28.90
CA ASP A 137 12.26 30.08 28.27
C ASP A 137 12.17 29.93 26.75
N PRO A 138 11.50 30.85 26.03
CA PRO A 138 11.28 30.74 24.58
C PRO A 138 12.54 30.42 23.76
N GLU A 139 13.69 31.00 24.14
CA GLU A 139 14.99 30.80 23.48
C GLU A 139 15.63 29.42 23.74
N LYS A 140 15.20 28.73 24.80
CA LYS A 140 15.70 27.40 25.19
C LYS A 140 14.77 26.28 24.75
N ARG A 141 13.66 26.60 24.10
CA ARG A 141 12.69 25.60 23.62
C ARG A 141 13.31 24.77 22.51
N LEU A 142 13.17 23.46 22.63
CA LEU A 142 13.66 22.52 21.63
C LEU A 142 12.62 22.30 20.54
N ARG A 143 13.06 22.39 19.29
CA ARG A 143 12.33 21.89 18.13
C ARG A 143 12.51 20.37 18.10
N THR A 144 11.45 19.63 18.33
CA THR A 144 11.53 18.17 18.53
C THR A 144 10.55 17.41 17.67
N ALA A 145 11.05 16.52 16.82
CA ALA A 145 10.23 15.53 16.14
C ALA A 145 10.25 14.20 16.92
N VAL A 146 9.10 13.56 17.07
CA VAL A 146 8.93 12.25 17.69
C VAL A 146 8.40 11.30 16.63
N LEU A 147 9.20 10.30 16.26
CA LEU A 147 8.85 9.24 15.33
C LEU A 147 8.47 8.00 16.15
N ILE A 148 7.34 7.39 15.88
CA ILE A 148 6.87 6.17 16.55
C ILE A 148 6.65 5.12 15.47
N ASP A 149 7.60 4.20 15.31
CA ASP A 149 7.47 3.06 14.41
C ASP A 149 6.48 2.05 14.99
N HIS A 150 5.80 1.32 14.09
CA HIS A 150 4.84 0.28 14.47
C HIS A 150 3.76 0.79 15.42
N ALA A 151 3.19 1.97 15.11
CA ALA A 151 2.28 2.69 16.00
C ALA A 151 1.04 1.87 16.41
N GLY A 152 0.62 0.87 15.61
CA GLY A 152 -0.45 -0.05 15.95
C GLY A 152 -0.14 -0.95 17.17
N TYR A 153 1.12 -1.12 17.57
CA TYR A 153 1.48 -1.80 18.82
C TYR A 153 1.52 -0.86 20.02
N VAL A 154 1.57 0.45 19.79
CA VAL A 154 1.55 1.46 20.85
C VAL A 154 0.12 1.86 21.19
N ALA A 155 -0.70 2.09 20.16
CA ALA A 155 -2.11 2.42 20.27
C ALA A 155 -2.93 1.57 19.28
N PRO A 156 -3.17 0.28 19.60
CA PRO A 156 -3.87 -0.63 18.72
C PRO A 156 -5.33 -0.25 18.48
N SER A 157 -5.85 -0.65 17.33
CA SER A 157 -7.29 -0.73 17.07
C SER A 157 -7.93 -1.86 17.87
N GLY A 158 -9.08 -1.63 18.48
CA GLY A 158 -9.87 -2.69 19.12
C GLY A 158 -10.93 -2.17 20.08
N ASP A 159 -11.96 -2.97 20.30
CA ASP A 159 -13.07 -2.64 21.21
C ASP A 159 -12.71 -2.87 22.69
N ARG A 160 -11.74 -3.75 22.96
CA ARG A 160 -11.27 -4.11 24.29
C ARG A 160 -9.77 -3.86 24.40
N LEU A 161 -9.43 -2.61 24.75
CA LEU A 161 -8.09 -2.21 25.10
C LEU A 161 -7.83 -2.50 26.58
N ASP A 162 -6.63 -2.98 26.92
CA ASP A 162 -6.21 -3.06 28.31
C ASP A 162 -5.93 -1.66 28.91
N LEU A 163 -5.69 -1.58 30.22
CA LEU A 163 -5.47 -0.29 30.89
C LEU A 163 -4.23 0.46 30.36
N ALA A 164 -3.17 -0.25 29.97
CA ALA A 164 -1.96 0.37 29.46
C ALA A 164 -2.20 0.93 28.06
N GLU A 165 -2.83 0.17 27.17
CA GLU A 165 -3.23 0.58 25.82
C GLU A 165 -4.21 1.77 25.85
N GLN A 166 -5.19 1.76 26.75
CA GLN A 166 -6.07 2.90 26.98
C GLN A 166 -5.28 4.14 27.40
N THR A 167 -4.30 3.97 28.28
CA THR A 167 -3.42 5.06 28.73
C THR A 167 -2.59 5.61 27.58
N HIS A 168 -2.03 4.75 26.72
CA HIS A 168 -1.27 5.18 25.53
C HIS A 168 -2.14 5.98 24.57
N LEU A 169 -3.34 5.46 24.27
CA LEU A 169 -4.30 6.11 23.38
C LEU A 169 -4.69 7.50 23.89
N VAL A 170 -5.08 7.60 25.16
CA VAL A 170 -5.45 8.90 25.77
C VAL A 170 -4.26 9.87 25.76
N THR A 171 -3.05 9.38 26.02
CA THR A 171 -1.82 10.20 25.98
C THR A 171 -1.61 10.82 24.60
N LEU A 172 -1.68 10.01 23.54
CA LEU A 172 -1.53 10.49 22.15
C LEU A 172 -2.64 11.48 21.75
N LEU A 173 -3.90 11.21 22.13
CA LEU A 173 -5.02 12.11 21.85
C LEU A 173 -4.88 13.46 22.56
N ASN A 174 -4.37 13.44 23.79
CA ASN A 174 -4.07 14.66 24.54
C ASN A 174 -2.97 15.46 23.86
N TRP A 175 -1.90 14.81 23.37
CA TRP A 175 -0.85 15.50 22.62
C TRP A 175 -1.37 16.12 21.32
N ALA A 176 -2.17 15.38 20.53
CA ALA A 176 -2.76 15.88 19.29
C ALA A 176 -3.64 17.12 19.52
N SER A 177 -4.44 17.09 20.59
CA SER A 177 -5.42 18.15 20.88
C SER A 177 -4.84 19.31 21.69
N SER A 178 -3.63 19.18 22.23
CA SER A 178 -3.03 20.18 23.11
C SER A 178 -2.68 21.48 22.37
N PRO A 179 -3.25 22.63 22.77
CA PRO A 179 -2.87 23.93 22.21
C PRO A 179 -1.42 24.30 22.53
N TYR A 180 -0.87 23.77 23.64
CA TYR A 180 0.52 23.99 24.02
C TYR A 180 1.46 23.29 23.06
N VAL A 181 1.19 22.02 22.74
CA VAL A 181 1.98 21.24 21.79
C VAL A 181 2.01 21.90 20.41
N LYS A 182 0.88 22.45 19.95
CA LYS A 182 0.81 23.16 18.66
C LYS A 182 1.62 24.46 18.63
N ARG A 183 1.81 25.12 19.79
CA ARG A 183 2.66 26.31 19.92
C ARG A 183 4.13 25.98 20.11
N LEU A 184 4.44 24.74 20.52
CA LEU A 184 5.79 24.23 20.51
C LEU A 184 6.12 23.81 19.08
N ASN A 185 7.38 23.99 18.68
CA ASN A 185 7.87 23.47 17.41
C ASN A 185 8.08 21.95 17.53
N MET A 186 6.99 21.21 17.74
CA MET A 186 6.98 19.76 17.94
C MET A 186 6.12 19.07 16.89
N ALA A 187 6.59 17.92 16.42
CA ALA A 187 5.86 17.07 15.48
C ALA A 187 5.88 15.62 15.96
N PHE A 188 4.76 14.92 15.85
CA PHE A 188 4.59 13.52 16.19
C PHE A 188 4.22 12.76 14.92
N VAL A 189 5.03 11.80 14.53
CA VAL A 189 4.80 11.00 13.33
C VAL A 189 4.67 9.54 13.74
N LEU A 190 3.43 9.06 13.73
CA LEU A 190 3.08 7.66 13.93
C LEU A 190 3.24 6.94 12.60
N ILE A 191 4.07 5.90 12.55
CA ILE A 191 4.38 5.17 11.32
C ILE A 191 3.85 3.75 11.47
N ASP A 192 2.94 3.35 10.61
CA ASP A 192 2.41 1.98 10.60
C ASP A 192 2.02 1.57 9.17
N PRO A 193 2.39 0.38 8.68
CA PRO A 193 1.99 -0.05 7.33
C PRO A 193 0.46 -0.06 7.11
N ARG A 194 -0.32 -0.27 8.17
CA ARG A 194 -1.78 -0.42 8.10
C ARG A 194 -2.44 0.66 8.95
N LEU A 195 -3.19 1.55 8.31
CA LEU A 195 -3.97 2.56 9.05
C LEU A 195 -4.96 1.89 10.03
N SER A 196 -5.53 0.75 9.63
CA SER A 196 -6.51 0.01 10.42
C SER A 196 -5.95 -0.61 11.70
N SER A 197 -4.63 -0.79 11.85
CA SER A 197 -4.07 -1.27 13.12
C SER A 197 -3.84 -0.17 14.14
N VAL A 198 -3.88 1.09 13.72
CA VAL A 198 -3.84 2.23 14.62
C VAL A 198 -5.27 2.50 15.12
N ALA A 199 -5.42 2.88 16.39
CA ALA A 199 -6.72 3.17 16.97
C ALA A 199 -7.54 4.16 16.13
N GLU A 200 -8.79 3.81 15.82
CA GLU A 200 -9.70 4.63 15.00
C GLU A 200 -9.91 6.03 15.60
N ARG A 201 -9.87 6.13 16.93
CA ARG A 201 -9.96 7.42 17.65
C ARG A 201 -8.79 8.35 17.35
N ILE A 202 -7.61 7.83 16.97
CA ILE A 202 -6.46 8.62 16.51
C ILE A 202 -6.66 9.02 15.06
N SER A 203 -6.89 8.05 14.17
CA SER A 203 -7.00 8.32 12.73
C SER A 203 -8.21 9.19 12.36
N GLY A 204 -9.29 9.13 13.13
CA GLY A 204 -10.49 9.95 12.98
C GLY A 204 -10.45 11.27 13.75
N ASN A 205 -9.38 11.58 14.48
CA ASN A 205 -9.29 12.81 15.26
C ASN A 205 -9.06 14.03 14.33
N PRO A 206 -9.82 15.14 14.47
CA PRO A 206 -9.66 16.34 13.63
C PRO A 206 -8.29 17.04 13.78
N HIS A 207 -7.52 16.71 14.80
CA HIS A 207 -6.17 17.21 15.04
C HIS A 207 -5.07 16.23 14.64
N VAL A 208 -5.40 15.14 13.96
CA VAL A 208 -4.43 14.18 13.41
C VAL A 208 -4.60 14.12 11.90
N ALA A 209 -3.50 14.26 11.15
CA ALA A 209 -3.54 14.07 9.71
C ALA A 209 -3.08 12.66 9.32
N THR A 210 -3.90 11.94 8.55
CA THR A 210 -3.53 10.68 7.92
C THR A 210 -2.92 10.94 6.54
N ILE A 211 -1.77 10.34 6.28
CA ILE A 211 -1.03 10.49 5.02
C ILE A 211 -0.64 9.11 4.52
N GLU A 212 -1.18 8.75 3.35
CA GLU A 212 -0.78 7.54 2.65
C GLU A 212 0.57 7.75 1.96
N VAL A 213 1.48 6.82 2.21
CA VAL A 213 2.73 6.64 1.47
C VAL A 213 2.44 5.66 0.33
N PRO A 214 2.41 6.13 -0.93
CA PRO A 214 2.12 5.27 -2.06
C PRO A 214 3.29 4.34 -2.38
N LEU A 215 3.01 3.27 -3.14
CA LEU A 215 4.05 2.51 -3.83
C LEU A 215 4.79 3.41 -4.83
N PRO A 216 6.10 3.17 -5.07
CA PRO A 216 6.89 3.99 -5.98
C PRO A 216 6.32 3.92 -7.39
N ASP A 217 6.32 5.03 -8.13
CA ASP A 217 5.85 5.04 -9.51
C ASP A 217 6.87 4.45 -10.51
N ALA A 218 6.55 4.42 -11.81
CA ALA A 218 7.46 3.86 -12.80
C ALA A 218 8.76 4.66 -12.96
N ALA A 219 8.72 5.98 -12.80
CA ALA A 219 9.87 6.85 -12.91
C ALA A 219 10.77 6.73 -11.68
N GLU A 220 10.19 6.65 -10.48
CA GLU A 220 10.91 6.39 -9.23
C GLU A 220 11.60 5.03 -9.24
N ARG A 221 10.90 3.97 -9.69
CA ARG A 221 11.50 2.63 -9.84
C ARG A 221 12.65 2.64 -10.84
N ALA A 222 12.51 3.32 -11.98
CA ALA A 222 13.57 3.45 -12.97
C ALA A 222 14.79 4.20 -12.39
N ALA A 223 14.58 5.32 -11.72
CA ALA A 223 15.64 6.09 -11.07
C ALA A 223 16.35 5.29 -9.96
N PHE A 224 15.60 4.48 -9.22
CA PHE A 224 16.15 3.57 -8.23
C PHE A 224 17.03 2.51 -8.88
N LEU A 225 16.51 1.81 -9.90
CA LEU A 225 17.25 0.80 -10.65
C LEU A 225 18.53 1.38 -11.26
N GLU A 226 18.48 2.59 -11.83
CA GLU A 226 19.66 3.28 -12.36
C GLU A 226 20.74 3.49 -11.29
N ALA A 227 20.36 3.99 -10.11
CA ALA A 227 21.28 4.17 -8.99
C ALA A 227 21.91 2.84 -8.51
N GLN A 228 21.11 1.77 -8.47
CA GLN A 228 21.60 0.45 -8.04
C GLN A 228 22.53 -0.19 -9.07
N VAL A 229 22.21 -0.10 -10.37
CA VAL A 229 23.07 -0.57 -11.45
C VAL A 229 24.41 0.16 -11.43
N LYS A 230 24.39 1.49 -11.31
CA LYS A 230 25.58 2.33 -11.17
C LYS A 230 26.44 1.91 -9.97
N THR A 231 25.81 1.64 -8.82
CA THR A 231 26.50 1.19 -7.60
C THR A 231 27.14 -0.20 -7.77
N SER A 232 26.52 -1.07 -8.56
CA SER A 232 27.06 -2.41 -8.85
C SER A 232 28.29 -2.42 -9.76
N GLY A 233 28.54 -1.33 -10.49
CA GLY A 233 29.60 -1.22 -11.50
C GLY A 233 29.38 -2.09 -12.75
N LYS A 234 28.21 -2.72 -12.91
CA LYS A 234 27.84 -3.49 -14.10
C LYS A 234 26.90 -2.69 -15.01
N GLU A 235 26.85 -3.07 -16.29
CA GLU A 235 25.83 -2.56 -17.21
C GLU A 235 24.58 -3.46 -17.17
N ILE A 236 23.38 -2.86 -17.29
CA ILE A 236 22.10 -3.59 -17.25
C ILE A 236 22.03 -4.73 -18.29
N THR A 237 22.61 -4.50 -19.47
CA THR A 237 22.65 -5.44 -20.61
C THR A 237 23.40 -6.74 -20.29
N THR A 238 24.32 -6.70 -19.32
CA THR A 238 25.13 -7.87 -18.94
C THR A 238 24.31 -8.93 -18.21
N PHE A 239 23.24 -8.54 -17.52
CA PHE A 239 22.45 -9.46 -16.70
C PHE A 239 20.93 -9.37 -16.94
N SER A 240 20.45 -8.50 -17.82
CA SER A 240 19.01 -8.33 -18.11
C SER A 240 18.76 -8.21 -19.61
N ASP A 241 17.66 -8.81 -20.08
CA ASP A 241 17.13 -8.59 -21.44
C ASP A 241 16.30 -7.30 -21.54
N TYR A 242 15.95 -6.71 -20.40
CA TYR A 242 15.15 -5.50 -20.29
C TYR A 242 16.03 -4.29 -19.95
N SER A 243 15.73 -3.15 -20.56
CA SER A 243 16.27 -1.84 -20.17
C SER A 243 15.75 -1.39 -18.80
N ILE A 244 16.43 -0.42 -18.19
CA ILE A 244 16.01 0.18 -16.91
C ILE A 244 14.59 0.77 -17.01
N ALA A 245 14.29 1.45 -18.12
CA ALA A 245 12.97 2.05 -18.35
C ALA A 245 11.88 0.99 -18.50
N GLU A 246 12.16 -0.13 -19.17
CA GLU A 246 11.23 -1.25 -19.28
C GLU A 246 11.02 -1.93 -17.94
N LEU A 247 12.08 -2.18 -17.16
CA LEU A 247 11.95 -2.75 -15.82
C LEU A 247 11.10 -1.85 -14.92
N GLY A 248 11.35 -0.52 -14.92
CA GLY A 248 10.54 0.43 -14.16
C GLY A 248 9.05 0.34 -14.47
N LYS A 249 8.67 0.07 -15.73
CA LYS A 249 7.27 -0.15 -16.13
C LYS A 249 6.76 -1.54 -15.78
N LEU A 250 7.54 -2.59 -16.06
CA LEU A 250 7.14 -3.99 -15.90
C LEU A 250 7.01 -4.41 -14.44
N THR A 251 7.73 -3.75 -13.54
CA THR A 251 7.70 -3.97 -12.09
C THR A 251 6.68 -3.10 -11.36
N ALA A 252 5.60 -2.72 -12.05
CA ALA A 252 4.50 -1.99 -11.43
C ALA A 252 3.92 -2.75 -10.23
N GLY A 253 3.80 -2.05 -9.11
CA GLY A 253 3.36 -2.59 -7.81
C GLY A 253 4.45 -3.18 -6.91
N ILE A 254 5.70 -3.22 -7.38
CA ILE A 254 6.82 -3.73 -6.58
C ILE A 254 7.49 -2.56 -5.86
N GLY A 255 7.73 -2.72 -4.56
CA GLY A 255 8.48 -1.76 -3.74
C GLY A 255 9.98 -1.77 -4.06
N LEU A 256 10.69 -0.70 -3.72
CA LEU A 256 12.12 -0.53 -4.03
C LEU A 256 13.01 -1.54 -3.29
N THR A 257 12.69 -1.87 -2.03
CA THR A 257 13.39 -2.92 -1.27
C THR A 257 13.31 -4.28 -1.99
N ASP A 258 12.15 -4.60 -2.56
CA ASP A 258 11.95 -5.85 -3.30
C ASP A 258 12.71 -5.85 -4.64
N LEU A 259 12.77 -4.69 -5.31
CA LEU A 259 13.58 -4.50 -6.50
C LEU A 259 15.08 -4.62 -6.22
N GLU A 260 15.54 -4.11 -5.07
CA GLU A 260 16.94 -4.22 -4.65
C GLU A 260 17.35 -5.69 -4.51
N VAL A 261 16.54 -6.46 -3.79
CA VAL A 261 16.75 -7.90 -3.61
C VAL A 261 16.77 -8.62 -4.95
N LEU A 262 15.86 -8.29 -5.86
CA LEU A 262 15.80 -8.87 -7.20
C LEU A 262 17.09 -8.57 -7.98
N LEU A 263 17.49 -7.30 -8.04
CA LEU A 263 18.65 -6.87 -8.80
C LEU A 263 19.93 -7.50 -8.25
N ARG A 264 20.12 -7.44 -6.93
CA ARG A 264 21.27 -8.06 -6.25
C ARG A 264 21.31 -9.56 -6.50
N SER A 265 20.20 -10.28 -6.34
CA SER A 265 20.12 -11.72 -6.58
C SER A 265 20.46 -12.09 -8.03
N THR A 266 20.01 -11.31 -9.01
CA THR A 266 20.33 -11.51 -10.43
C THR A 266 21.81 -11.29 -10.70
N ILE A 267 22.39 -10.23 -10.13
CA ILE A 267 23.80 -9.86 -10.28
C ILE A 267 24.74 -10.88 -9.63
N GLU A 268 24.37 -11.42 -8.47
CA GLU A 268 25.16 -12.37 -7.68
C GLU A 268 25.04 -13.81 -8.20
N SER A 269 23.83 -14.25 -8.56
CA SER A 269 23.61 -15.61 -9.08
C SER A 269 24.12 -15.79 -10.51
N GLY A 270 24.27 -14.69 -11.27
CA GLY A 270 24.57 -14.73 -12.70
C GLY A 270 23.40 -15.25 -13.55
N ARG A 271 22.24 -15.57 -12.97
CA ARG A 271 21.03 -15.94 -13.73
C ARG A 271 20.51 -14.69 -14.42
N ARG A 272 20.53 -14.70 -15.75
CA ARG A 272 20.05 -13.59 -16.58
C ARG A 272 18.57 -13.33 -16.35
N LEU A 273 18.19 -12.06 -16.24
CA LEU A 273 16.80 -11.59 -16.14
C LEU A 273 16.13 -11.64 -17.52
N ASP A 274 15.85 -12.86 -17.96
CA ASP A 274 15.09 -13.15 -19.17
C ASP A 274 13.58 -13.07 -18.94
N ARG A 275 12.80 -13.25 -20.01
CA ARG A 275 11.32 -13.18 -19.95
C ARG A 275 10.69 -14.20 -19.01
N ASN A 276 11.21 -15.42 -18.95
CA ASN A 276 10.64 -16.48 -18.13
C ASN A 276 10.96 -16.23 -16.66
N TYR A 277 12.20 -15.90 -16.36
CA TYR A 277 12.62 -15.57 -15.01
C TYR A 277 11.91 -14.33 -14.48
N PHE A 278 11.78 -13.28 -15.29
CA PHE A 278 11.04 -12.08 -14.90
C PHE A 278 9.56 -12.38 -14.61
N LYS A 279 8.92 -13.25 -15.40
CA LYS A 279 7.55 -13.70 -15.18
C LYS A 279 7.39 -14.46 -13.86
N GLU A 280 8.27 -15.43 -13.60
CA GLU A 280 8.32 -16.19 -12.35
C GLU A 280 8.52 -15.26 -11.14
N LEU A 281 9.43 -14.30 -11.27
CA LEU A 281 9.72 -13.30 -10.24
C LEU A 281 8.50 -12.43 -9.95
N LYS A 282 7.85 -11.88 -10.98
CA LYS A 282 6.66 -11.03 -10.81
C LYS A 282 5.54 -11.79 -10.10
N LYS A 283 5.31 -13.04 -10.50
CA LYS A 283 4.37 -13.94 -9.81
C LYS A 283 4.70 -14.08 -8.33
N ARG A 284 5.93 -14.45 -8.00
CA ARG A 284 6.37 -14.65 -6.60
C ARG A 284 6.27 -13.38 -5.76
N LEU A 285 6.64 -12.23 -6.32
CA LEU A 285 6.59 -10.95 -5.61
C LEU A 285 5.16 -10.52 -5.29
N ILE A 286 4.25 -10.63 -6.27
CA ILE A 286 2.82 -10.34 -6.08
C ILE A 286 2.21 -11.25 -5.02
N GLU A 287 2.45 -12.56 -5.11
CA GLU A 287 1.89 -13.54 -4.15
C GLU A 287 2.39 -13.28 -2.72
N ARG A 288 3.66 -12.89 -2.56
CA ARG A 288 4.24 -12.53 -1.26
C ARG A 288 3.66 -11.23 -0.71
N GLN A 289 3.58 -10.17 -1.52
CA GLN A 289 3.03 -8.88 -1.09
C GLN A 289 1.53 -8.99 -0.75
N ALA A 290 0.81 -9.82 -1.48
CA ALA A 290 -0.58 -10.14 -1.19
C ALA A 290 -0.74 -11.19 -0.08
N GLN A 291 0.32 -11.62 0.60
CA GLN A 291 0.30 -12.64 1.68
C GLN A 291 -0.50 -13.90 1.31
N GLY A 292 -0.44 -14.32 0.05
CA GLY A 292 -1.19 -15.47 -0.47
C GLY A 292 -2.71 -15.24 -0.64
N MET A 293 -3.21 -14.01 -0.52
CA MET A 293 -4.61 -13.65 -0.82
C MET A 293 -4.87 -13.45 -2.32
N LEU A 294 -3.84 -13.16 -3.10
CA LEU A 294 -3.93 -13.19 -4.56
C LEU A 294 -3.22 -14.43 -5.09
N GLU A 295 -3.89 -15.14 -5.99
CA GLU A 295 -3.30 -16.20 -6.80
C GLU A 295 -3.13 -15.74 -8.22
N PHE A 296 -1.90 -15.80 -8.73
CA PHE A 296 -1.65 -15.44 -10.12
C PHE A 296 -2.12 -16.55 -11.05
N VAL A 297 -2.99 -16.19 -11.99
CA VAL A 297 -3.46 -17.08 -13.05
C VAL A 297 -2.81 -16.67 -14.36
N GLU A 298 -2.06 -17.60 -14.94
CA GLU A 298 -1.53 -17.41 -16.28
C GLU A 298 -2.60 -17.75 -17.31
N PRO A 299 -3.13 -16.77 -18.07
CA PRO A 299 -4.07 -17.06 -19.13
C PRO A 299 -3.34 -17.78 -20.27
N LYS A 300 -3.68 -19.06 -20.45
CA LYS A 300 -3.13 -19.92 -21.52
C LYS A 300 -3.97 -19.90 -22.79
N TRP A 301 -5.22 -19.47 -22.69
CA TRP A 301 -6.24 -19.59 -23.72
C TRP A 301 -6.94 -18.24 -23.92
N GLY A 302 -7.47 -18.01 -25.12
CA GLY A 302 -8.32 -16.88 -25.45
C GLY A 302 -9.79 -17.26 -25.52
N LEU A 303 -10.66 -16.26 -25.72
CA LEU A 303 -12.11 -16.43 -25.91
C LEU A 303 -12.48 -17.31 -27.10
N ASP A 304 -11.60 -17.44 -28.10
CA ASP A 304 -11.73 -18.37 -29.22
C ASP A 304 -11.81 -19.85 -28.78
N THR A 305 -11.25 -20.16 -27.61
CA THR A 305 -11.30 -21.50 -27.01
C THR A 305 -12.61 -21.74 -26.25
N VAL A 306 -13.44 -20.72 -26.02
CA VAL A 306 -14.72 -20.89 -25.33
C VAL A 306 -15.81 -21.32 -26.33
N VAL A 307 -16.48 -22.42 -26.00
CA VAL A 307 -17.57 -22.97 -26.81
C VAL A 307 -18.91 -22.39 -26.37
N GLY A 308 -19.77 -22.08 -27.34
CA GLY A 308 -21.09 -21.49 -27.08
C GLY A 308 -21.00 -20.05 -26.58
N HIS A 309 -22.12 -19.55 -26.06
CA HIS A 309 -22.22 -18.20 -25.49
C HIS A 309 -21.81 -17.07 -26.46
N GLU A 310 -22.14 -17.19 -27.75
CA GLU A 310 -21.67 -16.26 -28.81
C GLU A 310 -21.96 -14.79 -28.50
N ALA A 311 -23.13 -14.48 -27.95
CA ALA A 311 -23.48 -13.11 -27.54
C ALA A 311 -22.54 -12.59 -26.42
N ALA A 312 -22.23 -13.43 -25.44
CA ALA A 312 -21.31 -13.09 -24.36
C ALA A 312 -19.88 -12.93 -24.89
N LYS A 313 -19.40 -13.88 -25.72
CA LYS A 313 -18.07 -13.80 -26.33
C LYS A 313 -17.92 -12.54 -27.17
N LYS A 314 -18.90 -12.22 -28.01
CA LYS A 314 -18.89 -11.00 -28.82
C LYS A 314 -18.76 -9.75 -27.94
N ARG A 315 -19.59 -9.64 -26.90
CA ARG A 315 -19.52 -8.51 -25.96
C ARG A 315 -18.15 -8.38 -25.30
N LEU A 316 -17.62 -9.49 -24.79
CA LEU A 316 -16.32 -9.52 -24.12
C LEU A 316 -15.16 -9.22 -25.09
N LEU A 317 -15.26 -9.64 -26.36
CA LEU A 317 -14.29 -9.33 -27.41
C LEU A 317 -14.31 -7.84 -27.78
N ASP A 318 -15.49 -7.24 -27.91
CA ASP A 318 -15.65 -5.80 -28.17
C ASP A 318 -14.99 -4.99 -27.03
N ASP A 319 -15.28 -5.34 -25.78
CA ASP A 319 -14.68 -4.70 -24.61
C ASP A 319 -13.15 -4.94 -24.55
N ALA A 320 -12.67 -6.14 -24.91
CA ALA A 320 -11.23 -6.45 -24.98
C ALA A 320 -10.47 -5.65 -26.05
N GLU A 321 -11.12 -5.34 -27.17
CA GLU A 321 -10.58 -4.48 -28.22
C GLU A 321 -10.46 -3.03 -27.74
N LEU A 322 -11.46 -2.51 -27.02
CA LEU A 322 -11.42 -1.17 -26.42
C LEU A 322 -10.25 -1.04 -25.43
N ILE A 323 -10.04 -2.04 -24.57
CA ILE A 323 -8.90 -2.07 -23.63
C ILE A 323 -7.57 -2.04 -24.39
N ARG A 324 -7.43 -2.85 -25.46
CA ARG A 324 -6.20 -2.88 -26.27
C ARG A 324 -5.92 -1.56 -26.99
N ARG A 325 -6.95 -0.81 -27.36
CA ARG A 325 -6.84 0.54 -27.94
C ARG A 325 -6.61 1.65 -26.92
N GLY A 326 -6.74 1.34 -25.62
CA GLY A 326 -6.63 2.32 -24.53
C GLY A 326 -7.89 3.18 -24.35
N GLU A 327 -9.01 2.81 -24.95
CA GLU A 327 -10.31 3.48 -24.82
C GLU A 327 -11.02 3.05 -23.53
N LEU A 328 -10.35 3.27 -22.39
CA LEU A 328 -10.76 2.69 -21.11
C LEU A 328 -12.08 3.28 -20.58
N GLU A 329 -12.41 4.52 -20.91
CA GLU A 329 -13.63 5.21 -20.43
C GLU A 329 -14.94 4.52 -20.85
N THR A 330 -14.92 3.76 -21.94
CA THR A 330 -16.10 3.03 -22.46
C THR A 330 -16.20 1.59 -21.98
N VAL A 331 -15.18 1.10 -21.27
CA VAL A 331 -15.11 -0.27 -20.76
C VAL A 331 -15.89 -0.38 -19.44
N PRO A 332 -16.61 -1.49 -19.18
CA PRO A 332 -17.28 -1.67 -17.90
C PRO A 332 -16.27 -1.79 -16.73
N MET A 333 -16.68 -1.36 -15.54
CA MET A 333 -15.91 -1.53 -14.30
C MET A 333 -15.76 -3.02 -13.91
N GLY A 334 -16.74 -3.84 -14.29
CA GLY A 334 -16.70 -5.27 -14.05
C GLY A 334 -17.92 -6.02 -14.58
N TYR A 335 -17.80 -7.34 -14.53
CA TYR A 335 -18.80 -8.29 -14.96
C TYR A 335 -19.26 -9.16 -13.80
N LEU A 336 -20.53 -9.58 -13.87
CA LEU A 336 -21.09 -10.64 -13.05
C LEU A 336 -21.39 -11.84 -13.96
N PHE A 337 -20.63 -12.93 -13.83
CA PHE A 337 -20.94 -14.18 -14.49
C PHE A 337 -21.76 -15.06 -13.55
N CYS A 338 -23.00 -15.33 -13.94
CA CYS A 338 -23.93 -16.12 -13.14
C CYS A 338 -24.39 -17.37 -13.88
N GLY A 339 -24.64 -18.46 -13.16
CA GLY A 339 -25.19 -19.68 -13.74
C GLY A 339 -24.78 -20.96 -13.00
N PRO A 340 -25.32 -22.12 -13.38
CA PRO A 340 -25.06 -23.40 -12.72
C PRO A 340 -23.57 -23.73 -12.59
N VAL A 341 -23.23 -24.60 -11.62
CA VAL A 341 -21.87 -25.10 -11.46
C VAL A 341 -21.45 -25.85 -12.73
N GLY A 342 -20.22 -25.67 -13.20
CA GLY A 342 -19.72 -26.38 -14.38
C GLY A 342 -20.03 -25.74 -15.74
N THR A 343 -20.65 -24.54 -15.80
CA THR A 343 -20.85 -23.78 -17.06
C THR A 343 -19.62 -22.99 -17.53
N GLY A 344 -18.44 -23.25 -16.95
CA GLY A 344 -17.20 -22.64 -17.41
C GLY A 344 -16.98 -21.17 -17.02
N LYS A 345 -17.70 -20.62 -16.02
CA LYS A 345 -17.54 -19.23 -15.53
C LYS A 345 -16.08 -18.82 -15.32
N SER A 346 -15.34 -19.57 -14.52
CA SER A 346 -13.93 -19.26 -14.20
C SER A 346 -13.04 -19.42 -15.45
N PHE A 347 -13.34 -20.38 -16.33
CA PHE A 347 -12.63 -20.55 -17.60
C PHE A 347 -12.85 -19.35 -18.53
N LEU A 348 -14.09 -18.90 -18.71
CA LEU A 348 -14.43 -17.71 -19.52
C LEU A 348 -13.71 -16.46 -19.01
N ALA A 349 -13.69 -16.24 -17.70
CA ALA A 349 -12.99 -15.10 -17.09
C ALA A 349 -11.48 -15.13 -17.39
N THR A 350 -10.85 -16.30 -17.26
CA THR A 350 -9.41 -16.45 -17.61
C THR A 350 -9.13 -16.32 -19.11
N CYS A 351 -10.05 -16.75 -19.96
CA CYS A 351 -9.92 -16.64 -21.42
C CYS A 351 -10.03 -15.18 -21.89
N LEU A 352 -10.88 -14.37 -21.24
CA LEU A 352 -10.93 -12.94 -21.52
C LEU A 352 -9.58 -12.26 -21.22
N ALA A 353 -8.95 -12.56 -20.08
CA ALA A 353 -7.62 -12.04 -19.77
C ALA A 353 -6.59 -12.41 -20.85
N GLY A 354 -6.65 -13.64 -21.36
CA GLY A 354 -5.82 -14.10 -22.49
C GLY A 354 -6.07 -13.36 -23.79
N SER A 355 -7.34 -13.10 -24.13
CA SER A 355 -7.71 -12.33 -25.33
C SER A 355 -7.33 -10.85 -25.24
N ILE A 356 -7.33 -10.26 -24.04
CA ILE A 356 -6.85 -8.89 -23.83
C ILE A 356 -5.30 -8.87 -23.83
N GLY A 357 -4.66 -9.93 -23.33
CA GLY A 357 -3.21 -10.01 -23.17
C GLY A 357 -2.71 -9.42 -21.84
N ILE A 358 -3.52 -9.45 -20.80
CA ILE A 358 -3.21 -8.88 -19.47
C ILE A 358 -3.20 -9.97 -18.39
N PRO A 359 -2.49 -9.76 -17.26
CA PRO A 359 -2.49 -10.71 -16.16
C PRO A 359 -3.90 -10.90 -15.57
N ALA A 360 -4.14 -12.11 -15.04
CA ALA A 360 -5.31 -12.43 -14.23
C ALA A 360 -4.86 -12.82 -12.81
N VAL A 361 -5.62 -12.38 -11.81
CA VAL A 361 -5.43 -12.79 -10.42
C VAL A 361 -6.75 -13.25 -9.84
N VAL A 362 -6.71 -14.30 -9.00
CA VAL A 362 -7.88 -14.76 -8.23
C VAL A 362 -7.75 -14.24 -6.81
N LEU A 363 -8.78 -13.55 -6.34
CA LEU A 363 -8.88 -13.11 -4.96
C LEU A 363 -9.37 -14.28 -4.10
N LYS A 364 -8.52 -14.79 -3.21
CA LYS A 364 -8.87 -15.90 -2.32
C LYS A 364 -9.81 -15.43 -1.21
N ASN A 365 -10.62 -16.35 -0.72
CA ASN A 365 -11.56 -16.08 0.36
C ASN A 365 -10.82 -15.71 1.67
N PHE A 366 -11.01 -14.46 2.09
CA PHE A 366 -10.40 -13.87 3.29
C PHE A 366 -11.07 -14.30 4.61
N ARG A 367 -12.26 -14.90 4.56
CA ARG A 367 -13.01 -15.28 5.77
C ARG A 367 -12.37 -16.43 6.55
N SER A 368 -11.66 -17.33 5.87
CA SER A 368 -11.17 -18.58 6.47
C SER A 368 -9.82 -18.46 7.18
N LYS A 369 -9.08 -17.35 7.02
CA LYS A 369 -7.65 -17.33 7.42
C LYS A 369 -7.26 -16.43 8.59
N TYR A 370 -7.93 -15.32 8.91
CA TYR A 370 -7.47 -14.47 10.02
C TYR A 370 -8.61 -13.66 10.63
N VAL A 371 -9.14 -14.14 11.75
CA VAL A 371 -10.00 -13.34 12.65
C VAL A 371 -9.07 -12.33 13.35
N GLY A 372 -9.02 -11.09 12.86
CA GLY A 372 -8.29 -9.98 13.49
C GLY A 372 -7.40 -9.12 12.56
N GLU A 373 -7.00 -9.60 11.38
CA GLU A 373 -6.05 -8.89 10.49
C GLU A 373 -6.55 -8.68 9.04
N SER A 374 -7.79 -9.05 8.72
CA SER A 374 -8.29 -9.12 7.34
C SER A 374 -8.39 -7.77 6.61
N GLU A 375 -8.68 -6.67 7.29
CA GLU A 375 -8.88 -5.34 6.67
C GLU A 375 -7.58 -4.73 6.13
N GLY A 376 -6.54 -4.59 6.96
CA GLY A 376 -5.27 -4.03 6.49
C GLY A 376 -4.55 -4.94 5.49
N ASN A 377 -4.85 -6.23 5.52
CA ASN A 377 -4.40 -7.18 4.51
C ASN A 377 -5.13 -6.94 3.17
N LEU A 378 -6.44 -6.76 3.19
CA LEU A 378 -7.21 -6.37 2.00
C LEU A 378 -6.73 -5.03 1.43
N GLU A 379 -6.47 -4.01 2.25
CA GLU A 379 -5.99 -2.72 1.76
C GLU A 379 -4.67 -2.88 0.99
N ARG A 380 -3.75 -3.70 1.51
CA ARG A 380 -2.50 -4.03 0.81
C ARG A 380 -2.75 -4.73 -0.53
N VAL A 381 -3.67 -5.70 -0.56
CA VAL A 381 -4.08 -6.40 -1.79
C VAL A 381 -4.63 -5.41 -2.81
N LEU A 382 -5.52 -4.52 -2.40
CA LEU A 382 -6.07 -3.49 -3.26
C LEU A 382 -4.96 -2.56 -3.78
N GLY A 383 -4.01 -2.16 -2.94
CA GLY A 383 -2.82 -1.39 -3.35
C GLY A 383 -1.97 -2.09 -4.42
N VAL A 384 -1.78 -3.41 -4.31
CA VAL A 384 -1.11 -4.22 -5.34
C VAL A 384 -1.93 -4.25 -6.64
N LEU A 385 -3.25 -4.36 -6.57
CA LEU A 385 -4.11 -4.32 -7.76
C LEU A 385 -4.07 -2.95 -8.46
N ARG A 386 -4.16 -1.86 -7.70
CA ARG A 386 -4.07 -0.47 -8.19
C ARG A 386 -2.80 -0.22 -8.98
N SER A 387 -1.70 -0.82 -8.54
CA SER A 387 -0.38 -0.64 -9.13
C SER A 387 -0.04 -1.63 -10.24
N MET A 388 -0.77 -2.74 -10.39
CA MET A 388 -0.53 -3.74 -11.42
C MET A 388 -1.14 -3.39 -12.78
N GLY A 389 -2.21 -2.56 -12.80
CA GLY A 389 -3.10 -2.36 -13.95
C GLY A 389 -2.40 -2.12 -15.30
N PRO A 390 -2.94 -2.66 -16.41
CA PRO A 390 -4.21 -3.37 -16.52
C PRO A 390 -4.18 -4.82 -15.99
N VAL A 391 -5.20 -5.22 -15.22
CA VAL A 391 -5.33 -6.57 -14.61
C VAL A 391 -6.79 -7.04 -14.55
N VAL A 392 -7.03 -8.34 -14.76
CA VAL A 392 -8.33 -8.98 -14.48
C VAL A 392 -8.33 -9.54 -13.06
N VAL A 393 -9.33 -9.16 -12.26
CA VAL A 393 -9.50 -9.62 -10.88
C VAL A 393 -10.69 -10.55 -10.81
N ILE A 394 -10.43 -11.83 -10.57
CA ILE A 394 -11.44 -12.88 -10.49
C ILE A 394 -11.82 -13.10 -9.03
N VAL A 395 -13.11 -12.97 -8.75
CA VAL A 395 -13.72 -13.32 -7.47
C VAL A 395 -14.63 -14.51 -7.71
N ASP A 396 -14.11 -15.71 -7.46
CA ASP A 396 -14.93 -16.92 -7.52
C ASP A 396 -15.78 -17.06 -6.25
N GLU A 397 -16.94 -17.70 -6.38
CA GLU A 397 -17.94 -17.81 -5.30
C GLU A 397 -18.21 -16.45 -4.63
N ALA A 398 -18.44 -15.41 -5.45
CA ALA A 398 -18.60 -14.04 -4.98
C ALA A 398 -19.72 -13.88 -3.95
N ASP A 399 -20.76 -14.71 -4.01
CA ASP A 399 -21.82 -14.76 -3.00
C ASP A 399 -21.32 -15.28 -1.64
N ALA A 400 -20.47 -16.31 -1.60
CA ALA A 400 -19.89 -16.79 -0.34
C ALA A 400 -18.92 -15.77 0.26
N MET A 401 -18.19 -15.04 -0.60
CA MET A 401 -17.22 -14.04 -0.16
C MET A 401 -17.87 -12.72 0.26
N LEU A 402 -18.88 -12.25 -0.48
CA LEU A 402 -19.46 -10.90 -0.39
C LEU A 402 -20.95 -10.86 0.00
N GLY A 403 -21.63 -12.01 0.09
CA GLY A 403 -23.09 -12.11 0.27
C GLY A 403 -23.59 -11.89 1.69
N ASP A 404 -22.81 -12.27 2.70
CA ASP A 404 -23.32 -12.28 4.07
C ASP A 404 -23.06 -10.94 4.79
N ARG A 405 -24.11 -10.11 4.88
CA ARG A 405 -24.13 -8.84 5.63
C ARG A 405 -24.61 -8.99 7.08
N ASP A 406 -25.38 -10.05 7.39
CA ASP A 406 -26.32 -10.03 8.53
C ASP A 406 -26.25 -11.23 9.50
N GLN A 407 -25.27 -12.14 9.39
CA GLN A 407 -25.10 -13.14 10.46
C GLN A 407 -24.53 -12.48 11.72
N GLY A 408 -25.43 -12.10 12.62
CA GLY A 408 -25.17 -11.55 13.95
C GLY A 408 -24.19 -12.43 14.72
N GLY A 409 -22.93 -12.00 14.77
CA GLY A 409 -21.83 -12.74 15.38
C GLY A 409 -20.46 -12.26 14.90
N ASP A 410 -20.37 -11.69 13.70
CA ASP A 410 -19.13 -11.10 13.20
C ASP A 410 -19.06 -9.59 13.54
N SER A 411 -17.90 -9.14 13.99
CA SER A 411 -17.62 -7.85 14.64
C SER A 411 -17.71 -6.60 13.71
N GLY A 412 -18.62 -6.59 12.74
CA GLY A 412 -18.73 -5.56 11.69
C GLY A 412 -17.62 -5.61 10.64
N VAL A 413 -16.64 -6.51 10.80
CA VAL A 413 -15.48 -6.69 9.90
C VAL A 413 -15.92 -7.07 8.48
N GLY A 414 -16.87 -7.99 8.33
CA GLY A 414 -17.42 -8.38 7.03
C GLY A 414 -18.02 -7.20 6.25
N ALA A 415 -18.73 -6.30 6.93
CA ALA A 415 -19.33 -5.11 6.32
C ALA A 415 -18.27 -4.09 5.88
N ARG A 416 -17.19 -3.89 6.66
CA ARG A 416 -16.08 -3.00 6.30
C ARG A 416 -15.29 -3.53 5.11
N ILE A 417 -14.94 -4.81 5.10
CA ILE A 417 -14.27 -5.48 3.97
C ILE A 417 -15.11 -5.35 2.69
N PHE A 418 -16.41 -5.60 2.78
CA PHE A 418 -17.33 -5.39 1.68
C PHE A 418 -17.28 -3.94 1.18
N GLY A 419 -17.32 -2.97 2.12
CA GLY A 419 -17.23 -1.55 1.80
C GLY A 419 -15.97 -1.18 1.03
N MET A 420 -14.82 -1.73 1.41
CA MET A 420 -13.53 -1.50 0.74
C MET A 420 -13.54 -2.04 -0.70
N ILE A 421 -14.00 -3.28 -0.91
CA ILE A 421 -14.10 -3.87 -2.27
C ILE A 421 -15.09 -3.07 -3.11
N ALA A 422 -16.26 -2.76 -2.57
CA ALA A 422 -17.29 -2.01 -3.27
C ALA A 422 -16.86 -0.57 -3.59
N SER A 423 -16.04 0.06 -2.74
CA SER A 423 -15.42 1.36 -2.98
C SER A 423 -14.39 1.26 -4.11
N GLN A 424 -13.48 0.29 -4.04
CA GLN A 424 -12.45 0.07 -5.07
C GLN A 424 -13.05 -0.27 -6.45
N MET A 425 -14.12 -1.08 -6.48
CA MET A 425 -14.86 -1.38 -7.72
C MET A 425 -15.56 -0.15 -8.29
N GLY A 426 -15.95 0.80 -7.44
CA GLY A 426 -16.70 2.00 -7.83
C GLY A 426 -15.84 3.19 -8.25
N ASP A 427 -14.54 3.14 -8.00
CA ASP A 427 -13.62 4.25 -8.29
C ASP A 427 -13.23 4.26 -9.78
N THR A 428 -13.75 5.26 -10.49
CA THR A 428 -13.56 5.43 -11.94
C THR A 428 -12.11 5.70 -12.34
N ALA A 429 -11.23 6.10 -11.41
CA ALA A 429 -9.80 6.24 -11.68
C ALA A 429 -9.13 4.92 -12.12
N TYR A 430 -9.77 3.78 -11.78
CA TYR A 430 -9.31 2.44 -12.14
C TYR A 430 -10.11 1.80 -13.29
N ARG A 431 -11.02 2.53 -13.95
CA ARG A 431 -11.77 2.01 -15.09
C ARG A 431 -10.82 1.48 -16.18
N GLY A 432 -11.06 0.26 -16.64
CA GLY A 432 -10.22 -0.44 -17.61
C GLY A 432 -8.80 -0.80 -17.13
N LYS A 433 -8.35 -0.29 -15.97
CA LYS A 433 -7.09 -0.67 -15.31
C LYS A 433 -7.30 -1.87 -14.38
N ILE A 434 -8.45 -1.95 -13.72
CA ILE A 434 -8.85 -3.11 -12.92
C ILE A 434 -10.20 -3.58 -13.45
N LEU A 435 -10.22 -4.79 -14.00
CA LEU A 435 -11.43 -5.39 -14.54
C LEU A 435 -11.94 -6.46 -13.59
N TRP A 436 -13.02 -6.16 -12.87
CA TRP A 436 -13.58 -7.07 -11.87
C TRP A 436 -14.46 -8.13 -12.52
N MET A 437 -14.26 -9.40 -12.15
CA MET A 437 -15.03 -10.56 -12.62
C MET A 437 -15.62 -11.27 -11.40
N LEU A 438 -16.88 -10.98 -11.08
CA LEU A 438 -17.60 -11.67 -10.01
C LEU A 438 -18.26 -12.92 -10.58
N LEU A 439 -17.91 -14.10 -10.05
CA LEU A 439 -18.45 -15.38 -10.50
C LEU A 439 -19.32 -15.97 -9.39
N THR A 440 -20.54 -16.39 -9.72
CA THR A 440 -21.44 -16.99 -8.73
C THR A 440 -22.45 -17.95 -9.35
N ALA A 441 -22.88 -18.95 -8.58
CA ALA A 441 -24.04 -19.77 -8.90
C ALA A 441 -25.35 -19.21 -8.29
N ARG A 442 -25.25 -18.28 -7.34
CA ARG A 442 -26.36 -17.71 -6.56
C ARG A 442 -26.33 -16.17 -6.62
N PRO A 443 -26.67 -15.57 -7.77
CA PRO A 443 -26.65 -14.11 -7.94
C PRO A 443 -27.65 -13.37 -7.02
N ASP A 444 -28.66 -14.08 -6.53
CA ASP A 444 -29.63 -13.66 -5.53
C ASP A 444 -28.98 -13.33 -4.18
N ASN A 445 -27.97 -14.12 -3.76
CA ASN A 445 -27.24 -13.90 -2.51
C ASN A 445 -26.22 -12.75 -2.58
N LEU A 446 -25.95 -12.21 -3.77
CA LEU A 446 -25.02 -11.10 -3.92
C LEU A 446 -25.71 -9.76 -3.59
N PRO A 447 -25.09 -8.84 -2.84
CA PRO A 447 -25.71 -7.56 -2.51
C PRO A 447 -25.96 -6.72 -3.77
N VAL A 448 -27.10 -6.04 -3.82
CA VAL A 448 -27.49 -5.16 -4.93
C VAL A 448 -26.44 -4.08 -5.20
N ASP A 449 -25.79 -3.62 -4.13
CA ASP A 449 -24.70 -2.65 -4.20
C ASP A 449 -23.56 -3.07 -5.12
N LEU A 450 -23.20 -4.36 -5.23
CA LEU A 450 -22.14 -4.80 -6.14
C LEU A 450 -22.62 -4.93 -7.59
N LYS A 451 -23.92 -5.18 -7.79
CA LYS A 451 -24.55 -5.46 -9.09
C LYS A 451 -24.89 -4.20 -9.88
N ARG A 452 -24.86 -3.03 -9.24
CA ARG A 452 -25.28 -1.77 -9.86
C ARG A 452 -24.25 -1.21 -10.85
N GLN A 453 -24.71 -0.25 -11.66
CA GLN A 453 -23.86 0.48 -12.60
C GLN A 453 -22.66 1.12 -11.90
N GLY A 454 -21.50 1.08 -12.57
CA GLY A 454 -20.23 1.54 -11.99
C GLY A 454 -19.52 0.52 -11.09
N ARG A 455 -20.01 -0.73 -10.99
CA ARG A 455 -19.33 -1.86 -10.32
C ARG A 455 -19.40 -3.10 -11.22
N ALA A 456 -20.06 -4.19 -10.82
CA ALA A 456 -20.34 -5.30 -11.73
C ALA A 456 -21.56 -4.96 -12.60
N GLU A 457 -21.35 -4.08 -13.58
CA GLU A 457 -22.44 -3.46 -14.35
C GLU A 457 -22.96 -4.34 -15.49
N VAL A 458 -22.14 -5.25 -16.03
CA VAL A 458 -22.55 -6.18 -17.09
C VAL A 458 -22.80 -7.56 -16.49
N HIS A 459 -24.02 -8.07 -16.63
CA HIS A 459 -24.40 -9.40 -16.11
C HIS A 459 -24.51 -10.38 -17.27
N ILE A 460 -23.72 -11.46 -17.21
CA ILE A 460 -23.69 -12.50 -18.23
C ILE A 460 -24.17 -13.82 -17.62
N PRO A 461 -25.39 -14.27 -17.95
CA PRO A 461 -25.85 -15.58 -17.56
C PRO A 461 -25.25 -16.67 -18.46
N LEU A 462 -24.67 -17.71 -17.86
CA LEU A 462 -24.11 -18.88 -18.53
C LEU A 462 -24.95 -20.11 -18.23
N PHE A 463 -25.43 -20.75 -19.29
CA PHE A 463 -26.22 -21.98 -19.23
C PHE A 463 -25.46 -23.14 -19.88
N TYR A 464 -25.92 -24.37 -19.64
CA TYR A 464 -25.38 -25.52 -20.36
C TYR A 464 -25.71 -25.42 -21.85
N PRO A 465 -24.82 -25.91 -22.74
CA PRO A 465 -25.15 -26.05 -24.15
C PRO A 465 -26.36 -26.96 -24.31
N THR A 466 -27.36 -26.51 -25.05
CA THR A 466 -28.58 -27.28 -25.32
C THR A 466 -28.55 -27.94 -26.69
N GLU A 467 -27.74 -27.42 -27.61
CA GLU A 467 -27.64 -27.94 -28.98
C GLU A 467 -26.57 -29.04 -29.08
N GLN A 468 -26.88 -30.11 -29.81
CA GLN A 468 -25.94 -31.23 -30.04
C GLN A 468 -24.63 -30.78 -30.70
N ALA A 469 -24.68 -29.77 -31.55
CA ALA A 469 -23.50 -29.19 -32.18
C ALA A 469 -22.58 -28.48 -31.17
N GLU A 470 -23.15 -27.71 -30.24
CA GLU A 470 -22.41 -27.06 -29.15
C GLU A 470 -21.81 -28.11 -28.21
N LEU A 471 -22.58 -29.15 -27.84
CA LEU A 471 -22.12 -30.23 -26.98
C LEU A 471 -20.93 -30.99 -27.60
N LYS A 472 -21.03 -31.32 -28.90
CA LYS A 472 -19.93 -31.96 -29.65
C LYS A 472 -18.69 -31.07 -29.68
N THR A 473 -18.86 -29.77 -29.93
CA THR A 473 -17.76 -28.81 -29.97
C THR A 473 -17.10 -28.68 -28.60
N MET A 474 -17.90 -28.63 -27.52
CA MET A 474 -17.43 -28.59 -26.14
C MET A 474 -16.56 -29.80 -25.83
N LEU A 475 -17.01 -31.01 -26.17
CA LEU A 475 -16.24 -32.24 -25.96
C LEU A 475 -14.92 -32.24 -26.73
N LEU A 476 -14.89 -31.75 -27.97
CA LEU A 476 -13.66 -31.63 -28.77
C LEU A 476 -12.66 -30.65 -28.16
N VAL A 477 -13.13 -29.51 -27.66
CA VAL A 477 -12.27 -28.52 -26.99
C VAL A 477 -11.74 -29.05 -25.64
N LEU A 478 -12.58 -29.74 -24.87
CA LEU A 478 -12.17 -30.39 -23.62
C LEU A 478 -11.13 -31.48 -23.87
N ALA A 479 -11.28 -32.27 -24.94
CA ALA A 479 -10.27 -33.23 -25.38
C ALA A 479 -8.94 -32.53 -25.70
N LYS A 480 -8.96 -31.48 -26.53
CA LYS A 480 -7.74 -30.70 -26.88
C LYS A 480 -7.03 -30.08 -25.66
N LYS A 481 -7.79 -29.71 -24.62
CA LYS A 481 -7.24 -29.20 -23.35
C LYS A 481 -6.53 -30.29 -22.53
N SER A 482 -6.94 -31.55 -22.68
CA SER A 482 -6.50 -32.66 -21.85
C SER A 482 -5.24 -33.37 -22.39
N GLY A 483 -4.75 -32.96 -23.56
CA GLY A 483 -3.66 -33.62 -24.29
C GLY A 483 -4.19 -34.67 -25.23
#